data_AF-A0AA43QFB6-F1
#
_entry.id   AF-A0AA43QFB6-F1
#
_cell.length_a   1.000
_cell.length_b   1.000
_cell.length_c   1.000
_cell.angle_alpha   90.00
_cell.angle_beta   90.00
_cell.angle_gamma   90.00
#
_symmetry.space_group_name_H-M   'P 1'
#
loop_
_entity.id
_entity.type
_entity.pdbx_description
1 polymer ?
#
loop_
_entity_poly.entity_id
_entity_poly.type
_entity_poly.pdbx_seq_one_letter_code
_entity_poly.pdbx_strand_id
1 'polypeptide(L)'
;MILWGLSPIGGQASLRLLLQGTSNTTDFRNITYLSTDSISASNADPAAEYEFLLNSLYSAALFERYEEQSASMDIWGNVKIPAIEPLIASGQQDVEGWLSVDANNNTSYSSLVGIPVSGLDQNANSTFSIESYYLVLDCSAFHVLDQGPETRVPEGGFIVEIEGILPSNEDSSTLYAGADSYPTLKLPKVGFGSGSTIDGNKDLVANCTMSRSSVESNVICNGMSCSVVRVRKSRYDSRPLAYTSLATQSQADLFASKWMKSAGSLTGGQSSPTEFFIQDPTLKHLMAPGHLQGNADLAGIQPQEFSQVFSLLFNTYWQCWLMPYWQTGNLPSNITQFNEESFQGNFAVPMVVNSTGANFTFSAEVYVCDKYWASTLIVVSSILVCCTLGGALLDYRTSSPKIFGYVSSLTRDNPYFDQPTGGSTLDGLKRSRILRDVKVRIQDVAGDEEEAVHIAFTTVGRPNRRGVPGIGLYQG
;
A
#
# COMPACT_ATOMS: atom_id res chain seq x y z
N MET A 1 -40.75 35.43 -14.55
CA MET A 1 -40.72 34.10 -13.92
C MET A 1 -39.35 33.43 -14.03
N ILE A 2 -38.78 33.25 -15.24
CA ILE A 2 -37.47 32.58 -15.42
C ILE A 2 -36.34 33.23 -14.58
N LEU A 3 -36.30 34.56 -14.52
CA LEU A 3 -35.31 35.33 -13.76
C LEU A 3 -35.36 35.08 -12.23
N TRP A 4 -36.52 34.72 -11.69
CA TRP A 4 -36.67 34.40 -10.27
C TRP A 4 -36.13 33.00 -9.92
N GLY A 5 -36.08 32.08 -10.89
CA GLY A 5 -35.52 30.75 -10.71
C GLY A 5 -33.99 30.73 -10.62
N LEU A 6 -33.32 31.79 -11.05
CA LEU A 6 -31.85 31.88 -11.01
C LEU A 6 -31.31 31.99 -9.58
N SER A 7 -32.05 32.60 -8.65
CA SER A 7 -31.62 32.76 -7.25
C SER A 7 -31.50 31.43 -6.48
N PRO A 8 -32.50 30.52 -6.49
CA PRO A 8 -32.37 29.22 -5.83
C PRO A 8 -31.32 28.32 -6.52
N ILE A 9 -31.16 28.44 -7.84
CA ILE A 9 -30.13 27.69 -8.59
C ILE A 9 -28.72 28.15 -8.18
N GLY A 10 -28.49 29.47 -8.09
CA GLY A 10 -27.22 30.02 -7.63
C GLY A 10 -26.88 29.60 -6.18
N GLY A 11 -27.89 29.58 -5.30
CA GLY A 11 -27.73 29.12 -3.93
C GLY A 11 -27.41 27.63 -3.80
N GLN A 12 -28.00 26.78 -4.66
CA GLN A 12 -27.63 25.35 -4.69
C GLN A 12 -26.25 25.13 -5.32
N ALA A 13 -25.87 25.93 -6.31
CA ALA A 13 -24.57 25.86 -6.95
C ALA A 13 -23.43 26.23 -6.00
N SER A 14 -23.61 27.19 -5.10
CA SER A 14 -22.59 27.55 -4.12
C SER A 14 -22.35 26.46 -3.07
N LEU A 15 -23.40 25.75 -2.66
CA LEU A 15 -23.31 24.65 -1.68
C LEU A 15 -22.62 23.41 -2.24
N ARG A 16 -22.71 23.19 -3.56
CA ARG A 16 -22.17 22.02 -4.25
C ARG A 16 -20.88 22.31 -5.01
N LEU A 17 -20.27 23.47 -4.75
CA LEU A 17 -19.04 23.89 -5.41
C LEU A 17 -17.86 23.01 -5.03
N LEU A 18 -17.80 22.56 -3.77
CA LEU A 18 -16.72 21.73 -3.25
C LEU A 18 -17.21 20.30 -3.04
N LEU A 19 -16.48 19.36 -3.61
CA LEU A 19 -16.65 17.93 -3.41
C LEU A 19 -15.41 17.38 -2.69
N GLN A 20 -15.58 16.34 -1.90
CA GLN A 20 -14.45 15.60 -1.36
C GLN A 20 -13.87 14.73 -2.48
N GLY A 21 -12.58 14.86 -2.72
CA GLY A 21 -11.83 14.05 -3.66
C GLY A 21 -10.54 13.54 -3.01
N THR A 22 -9.91 12.59 -3.68
CA THR A 22 -8.59 12.09 -3.29
C THR A 22 -7.54 12.67 -4.23
N SER A 23 -6.48 13.23 -3.65
CA SER A 23 -5.29 13.63 -4.39
C SER A 23 -4.16 12.70 -4.04
N ASN A 24 -3.60 12.07 -5.07
CA ASN A 24 -2.45 11.19 -4.91
C ASN A 24 -1.19 11.95 -5.30
N THR A 25 -0.26 12.05 -4.36
CA THR A 25 1.07 12.63 -4.62
C THR A 25 2.08 11.49 -4.67
N THR A 26 2.89 11.46 -5.73
CA THR A 26 3.95 10.45 -5.89
C THR A 26 5.30 11.02 -5.48
N ASP A 27 6.03 10.30 -4.65
CA ASP A 27 7.42 10.60 -4.28
C ASP A 27 8.32 9.41 -4.63
N PHE A 28 9.52 9.68 -5.13
CA PHE A 28 10.49 8.65 -5.49
C PHE A 28 11.67 8.72 -4.54
N ARG A 29 11.84 7.66 -3.74
CA ARG A 29 12.89 7.59 -2.72
C ARG A 29 13.56 6.23 -2.75
N ASN A 30 14.83 6.20 -2.43
CA ASN A 30 15.53 4.94 -2.23
C ASN A 30 15.15 4.36 -0.87
N ILE A 31 14.80 3.09 -0.87
CA ILE A 31 14.72 2.29 0.35
C ILE A 31 15.91 1.35 0.40
N THR A 32 16.08 0.71 1.54
CA THR A 32 17.18 -0.21 1.79
C THR A 32 16.63 -1.47 2.40
N TYR A 33 17.16 -2.61 1.98
CA TYR A 33 16.77 -3.89 2.52
C TYR A 33 17.99 -4.77 2.71
N LEU A 34 17.80 -5.77 3.53
CA LEU A 34 18.85 -6.66 3.94
C LEU A 34 19.18 -7.69 2.84
N SER A 35 20.45 -7.78 2.44
CA SER A 35 20.85 -8.72 1.40
C SER A 35 21.13 -10.10 1.98
N THR A 36 20.53 -11.13 1.36
CA THR A 36 20.82 -12.55 1.67
C THR A 36 22.24 -12.96 1.24
N ASP A 37 22.97 -12.09 0.53
CA ASP A 37 24.39 -12.29 0.18
C ASP A 37 25.37 -11.94 1.31
N SER A 38 24.85 -11.51 2.46
CA SER A 38 25.66 -11.33 3.67
C SER A 38 26.37 -12.63 4.07
N ILE A 39 27.53 -12.50 4.72
CA ILE A 39 28.27 -13.63 5.29
C ILE A 39 28.14 -13.55 6.81
N SER A 40 27.94 -14.71 7.44
CA SER A 40 27.84 -14.77 8.90
C SER A 40 29.14 -14.34 9.58
N ALA A 41 29.01 -13.68 10.72
CA ALA A 41 30.09 -13.23 11.59
C ALA A 41 30.97 -14.34 12.17
N SER A 42 30.56 -15.60 12.02
CA SER A 42 30.93 -16.70 12.90
C SER A 42 32.31 -17.32 12.64
N ASN A 43 33.27 -16.55 12.10
CA ASN A 43 34.66 -17.02 11.99
C ASN A 43 35.32 -17.20 13.37
N ALA A 44 34.66 -16.75 14.45
CA ALA A 44 34.95 -17.10 15.83
C ALA A 44 33.68 -17.69 16.48
N ASP A 45 33.87 -18.63 17.41
CA ASP A 45 32.82 -19.23 18.24
C ASP A 45 31.81 -18.13 18.64
N PRO A 46 30.52 -18.23 18.24
CA PRO A 46 29.58 -17.16 18.46
C PRO A 46 29.62 -16.79 19.94
N ALA A 47 29.86 -15.52 20.25
CA ALA A 47 29.65 -15.00 21.60
C ALA A 47 28.29 -15.51 22.08
N ALA A 48 28.18 -15.98 23.32
CA ALA A 48 26.96 -16.63 23.83
C ALA A 48 25.67 -15.81 23.55
N GLU A 49 25.79 -14.49 23.43
CA GLU A 49 24.74 -13.55 23.03
C GLU A 49 24.20 -13.79 21.61
N TYR A 50 25.09 -14.07 20.64
CA TYR A 50 24.74 -14.35 19.24
C TYR A 50 23.94 -15.65 19.12
N GLU A 51 24.42 -16.72 19.78
CA GLU A 51 23.74 -18.01 19.79
C GLU A 51 22.38 -17.90 20.49
N PHE A 52 22.30 -17.15 21.59
CA PHE A 52 21.02 -16.89 22.27
C PHE A 52 20.00 -16.20 21.35
N LEU A 53 20.40 -15.13 20.65
CA LEU A 53 19.52 -14.42 19.72
C LEU A 53 19.07 -15.31 18.56
N LEU A 54 20.01 -16.02 17.93
CA LEU A 54 19.75 -16.93 16.83
C LEU A 54 18.75 -18.03 17.23
N ASN A 55 18.97 -18.69 18.37
CA ASN A 55 18.09 -19.72 18.89
C ASN A 55 16.71 -19.17 19.22
N SER A 56 16.65 -17.96 19.78
CA SER A 56 15.38 -17.29 20.10
C SER A 56 14.57 -16.95 18.85
N LEU A 57 15.21 -16.43 17.80
CA LEU A 57 14.55 -16.09 16.53
C LEU A 57 14.03 -17.34 15.83
N TYR A 58 14.87 -18.36 15.70
CA TYR A 58 14.46 -19.60 15.04
C TYR A 58 13.33 -20.30 15.81
N SER A 59 13.44 -20.39 17.14
CA SER A 59 12.38 -20.94 17.99
C SER A 59 11.08 -20.15 17.82
N ALA A 60 11.15 -18.81 17.86
CA ALA A 60 9.98 -17.96 17.70
C ALA A 60 9.30 -18.20 16.36
N ALA A 61 10.07 -18.22 15.26
CA ALA A 61 9.56 -18.48 13.91
C ALA A 61 8.93 -19.88 13.79
N LEU A 62 9.55 -20.90 14.39
CA LEU A 62 9.07 -22.29 14.36
C LEU A 62 7.72 -22.45 15.08
N PHE A 63 7.54 -21.77 16.21
CA PHE A 63 6.34 -21.85 17.04
C PHE A 63 5.29 -20.77 16.70
N GLU A 64 5.44 -20.07 15.57
CA GLU A 64 4.41 -19.15 15.06
C GLU A 64 3.10 -19.89 14.79
N ARG A 65 1.97 -19.17 14.90
CA ARG A 65 0.68 -19.72 14.51
C ARG A 65 0.67 -20.01 13.01
N TYR A 66 0.02 -21.09 12.59
CA TYR A 66 -0.11 -21.47 11.18
C TYR A 66 -0.59 -20.33 10.25
N GLU A 67 -1.48 -19.46 10.74
CA GLU A 67 -1.95 -18.26 10.02
C GLU A 67 -0.81 -17.27 9.73
N GLU A 68 0.12 -17.09 10.68
CA GLU A 68 1.29 -16.22 10.53
C GLU A 68 2.38 -16.88 9.68
N GLN A 69 2.55 -18.20 9.78
CA GLN A 69 3.47 -18.96 8.93
C GLN A 69 3.15 -18.79 7.43
N SER A 70 1.85 -18.70 7.10
CA SER A 70 1.33 -18.51 5.74
C SER A 70 1.07 -17.04 5.34
N ALA A 71 1.31 -16.09 6.26
CA ALA A 71 1.18 -14.67 5.98
C ALA A 71 2.32 -14.15 5.08
N SER A 72 2.09 -13.02 4.39
CA SER A 72 3.09 -12.39 3.51
C SER A 72 4.25 -11.71 4.25
N MET A 73 4.13 -11.58 5.57
CA MET A 73 5.16 -11.04 6.45
C MET A 73 5.33 -11.94 7.66
N ASP A 74 6.51 -11.94 8.26
CA ASP A 74 6.77 -12.61 9.53
C ASP A 74 6.23 -11.81 10.73
N ILE A 75 6.31 -12.38 11.93
CA ILE A 75 5.84 -11.72 13.16
C ILE A 75 6.60 -10.44 13.52
N TRP A 76 7.74 -10.17 12.87
CA TRP A 76 8.52 -8.95 13.03
C TRP A 76 8.24 -7.91 11.94
N GLY A 77 7.33 -8.20 11.00
CA GLY A 77 6.94 -7.31 9.92
C GLY A 77 7.89 -7.31 8.72
N ASN A 78 8.77 -8.32 8.60
CA ASN A 78 9.64 -8.46 7.44
C ASN A 78 8.94 -9.19 6.30
N VAL A 79 9.28 -8.85 5.06
CA VAL A 79 8.59 -9.37 3.87
C VAL A 79 9.05 -10.79 3.55
N LYS A 80 8.15 -11.77 3.56
CA LYS A 80 8.48 -13.15 3.18
C LYS A 80 8.55 -13.28 1.66
N ILE A 81 9.55 -14.02 1.18
CA ILE A 81 9.76 -14.26 -0.24
C ILE A 81 9.11 -15.59 -0.64
N PRO A 82 8.18 -15.60 -1.62
CA PRO A 82 7.60 -16.84 -2.14
C PRO A 82 8.65 -17.75 -2.78
N ALA A 83 8.53 -19.05 -2.55
CA ALA A 83 9.30 -20.05 -3.29
C ALA A 83 8.82 -20.04 -4.76
N ILE A 84 9.75 -19.96 -5.70
CA ILE A 84 9.44 -19.80 -7.13
C ILE A 84 9.15 -21.15 -7.78
N GLU A 85 9.72 -22.24 -7.25
CA GLU A 85 9.64 -23.58 -7.81
C GLU A 85 8.19 -24.08 -7.90
N PRO A 86 7.33 -23.96 -6.86
CA PRO A 86 5.91 -24.32 -6.96
C PRO A 86 5.13 -23.44 -7.93
N LEU A 87 5.50 -22.16 -8.06
CA LEU A 87 4.85 -21.20 -8.95
C LEU A 87 5.19 -21.48 -10.42
N ILE A 88 6.41 -21.92 -10.72
CA ILE A 88 6.80 -22.36 -12.06
C ILE A 88 6.01 -23.61 -12.47
N ALA A 89 5.77 -24.53 -11.53
CA ALA A 89 5.03 -25.76 -11.82
C ALA A 89 3.54 -25.53 -12.09
N SER A 90 2.95 -24.47 -11.53
CA SER A 90 1.50 -24.22 -11.56
C SER A 90 1.07 -23.01 -12.40
N GLY A 91 1.93 -22.02 -12.56
CA GLY A 91 1.61 -20.72 -13.13
C GLY A 91 2.07 -20.54 -14.58
N GLN A 92 1.39 -19.64 -15.30
CA GLN A 92 1.87 -19.14 -16.58
C GLN A 92 2.78 -17.93 -16.35
N GLN A 93 3.98 -17.99 -16.92
CA GLN A 93 4.92 -16.87 -16.92
C GLN A 93 4.46 -15.79 -17.91
N ASP A 94 4.62 -14.52 -17.53
CA ASP A 94 4.46 -13.42 -18.47
C ASP A 94 5.64 -13.33 -19.47
N VAL A 95 5.55 -12.40 -20.43
CA VAL A 95 6.60 -12.20 -21.46
C VAL A 95 7.96 -11.85 -20.84
N GLU A 96 7.97 -11.28 -19.64
CA GLU A 96 9.19 -10.93 -18.91
C GLU A 96 9.61 -11.99 -17.88
N GLY A 97 8.93 -13.13 -17.82
CA GLY A 97 9.21 -14.23 -16.89
C GLY A 97 8.64 -14.05 -15.48
N TRP A 98 7.78 -13.06 -15.23
CA TRP A 98 7.10 -12.89 -13.95
C TRP A 98 5.99 -13.91 -13.75
N LEU A 99 5.91 -14.39 -12.51
CA LEU A 99 4.86 -15.24 -11.99
C LEU A 99 4.06 -14.43 -11.00
N SER A 100 2.74 -14.39 -11.16
CA SER A 100 1.83 -13.75 -10.21
C SER A 100 1.79 -14.53 -8.91
N VAL A 101 1.85 -13.82 -7.79
CA VAL A 101 1.69 -14.39 -6.46
C VAL A 101 0.31 -13.97 -5.96
N ASP A 102 -0.56 -14.94 -5.72
CA ASP A 102 -1.91 -14.66 -5.21
C ASP A 102 -1.89 -14.72 -3.68
N ALA A 103 -1.99 -13.56 -3.03
CA ALA A 103 -1.99 -13.43 -1.58
C ALA A 103 -3.18 -14.15 -0.91
N ASN A 104 -4.24 -14.48 -1.66
CA ASN A 104 -5.40 -15.21 -1.13
C ASN A 104 -5.28 -16.73 -1.24
N ASN A 105 -4.29 -17.23 -1.99
CA ASN A 105 -3.98 -18.65 -2.07
C ASN A 105 -2.88 -19.02 -1.07
N ASN A 106 -2.86 -20.29 -0.67
CA ASN A 106 -1.89 -20.87 0.25
C ASN A 106 -0.49 -20.88 -0.38
N THR A 107 0.17 -19.72 -0.39
CA THR A 107 1.46 -19.47 -1.03
C THR A 107 2.56 -20.10 -0.18
N SER A 108 3.40 -20.93 -0.79
CA SER A 108 4.58 -21.49 -0.15
C SER A 108 5.71 -20.46 -0.15
N TYR A 109 6.22 -20.10 1.03
CA TYR A 109 7.36 -19.21 1.19
C TYR A 109 8.68 -19.99 1.23
N SER A 110 9.78 -19.32 0.91
CA SER A 110 11.12 -19.90 0.98
C SER A 110 11.66 -20.00 2.40
N SER A 111 11.12 -19.21 3.33
CA SER A 111 11.53 -19.09 4.74
C SER A 111 10.33 -18.66 5.59
N LEU A 112 10.29 -19.05 6.87
CA LEU A 112 9.31 -18.54 7.85
C LEU A 112 9.63 -17.11 8.27
N VAL A 113 10.87 -16.68 8.07
CA VAL A 113 11.39 -15.37 8.39
C VAL A 113 11.51 -14.56 7.10
N GLY A 114 11.17 -13.26 7.14
CA GLY A 114 11.19 -12.39 5.98
C GLY A 114 12.50 -11.61 5.81
N ILE A 115 12.59 -10.83 4.74
CA ILE A 115 13.70 -9.90 4.51
C ILE A 115 13.37 -8.54 5.14
N PRO A 116 14.18 -8.04 6.08
CA PRO A 116 13.97 -6.73 6.68
C PRO A 116 14.15 -5.59 5.68
N VAL A 117 13.22 -4.63 5.72
CA VAL A 117 13.19 -3.44 4.85
C VAL A 117 13.15 -2.18 5.71
N SER A 118 14.04 -1.23 5.42
CA SER A 118 14.09 0.09 6.06
C SER A 118 13.78 1.21 5.05
N GLY A 119 13.14 2.27 5.54
CA GLY A 119 12.70 3.41 4.73
C GLY A 119 11.22 3.38 4.31
N LEU A 120 10.41 2.48 4.85
CA LEU A 120 8.96 2.46 4.65
C LEU A 120 8.27 3.62 5.39
N ASP A 121 7.12 4.04 4.87
CA ASP A 121 6.33 5.14 5.39
C ASP A 121 4.92 4.64 5.71
N GLN A 122 4.47 4.81 6.95
CA GLN A 122 3.18 4.31 7.42
C GLN A 122 1.98 4.96 6.71
N ASN A 123 2.17 6.15 6.14
CA ASN A 123 1.09 6.96 5.53
C ASN A 123 1.08 6.90 3.99
N ALA A 124 1.93 6.08 3.38
CA ALA A 124 2.01 5.94 1.93
C ALA A 124 1.93 4.47 1.51
N ASN A 125 1.37 4.24 0.32
CA ASN A 125 1.58 2.97 -0.35
C ASN A 125 2.91 3.02 -1.08
N SER A 126 3.73 2.00 -0.93
CA SER A 126 5.04 1.93 -1.58
C SER A 126 5.12 0.72 -2.51
N THR A 127 5.87 0.89 -3.60
CA THR A 127 6.14 -0.17 -4.56
C THR A 127 7.62 -0.19 -4.90
N PHE A 128 8.23 -1.37 -4.82
CA PHE A 128 9.66 -1.55 -5.02
C PHE A 128 9.98 -3.01 -5.38
N SER A 129 11.24 -3.27 -5.72
CA SER A 129 11.75 -4.61 -5.99
C SER A 129 12.81 -4.99 -4.97
N ILE A 130 12.79 -6.25 -4.54
CA ILE A 130 13.82 -6.90 -3.75
C ILE A 130 14.48 -7.95 -4.63
N GLU A 131 15.80 -7.92 -4.71
CA GLU A 131 16.60 -9.03 -5.21
C GLU A 131 17.18 -9.81 -4.03
N SER A 132 16.96 -11.13 -4.02
CA SER A 132 17.39 -12.04 -2.96
C SER A 132 17.61 -13.44 -3.50
N TYR A 133 18.21 -14.31 -2.69
CA TYR A 133 18.27 -15.74 -2.97
C TYR A 133 17.97 -16.56 -1.73
N TYR A 134 17.58 -17.80 -1.96
CA TYR A 134 17.44 -18.83 -0.94
C TYR A 134 17.99 -20.15 -1.46
N LEU A 135 18.09 -21.12 -0.56
CA LEU A 135 18.67 -22.43 -0.81
C LEU A 135 17.55 -23.45 -1.00
N VAL A 136 17.60 -24.18 -2.10
CA VAL A 136 16.67 -25.26 -2.44
C VAL A 136 17.38 -26.58 -2.19
N LEU A 137 16.82 -27.40 -1.31
CA LEU A 137 17.30 -28.73 -1.00
C LEU A 137 16.40 -29.77 -1.68
N ASP A 138 16.98 -30.51 -2.63
CA ASP A 138 16.31 -31.61 -3.32
C ASP A 138 16.75 -32.94 -2.69
N CYS A 139 15.85 -33.52 -1.89
CA CYS A 139 16.06 -34.78 -1.17
C CYS A 139 15.34 -35.90 -1.90
N SER A 140 16.00 -36.49 -2.90
CA SER A 140 15.40 -37.48 -3.80
C SER A 140 15.42 -38.91 -3.27
N ALA A 141 16.23 -39.21 -2.24
CA ALA A 141 16.36 -40.56 -1.68
C ALA A 141 16.38 -40.57 -0.15
N PHE A 142 15.54 -41.42 0.43
CA PHE A 142 15.55 -41.79 1.83
C PHE A 142 16.12 -43.19 2.00
N HIS A 143 17.02 -43.33 2.97
CA HIS A 143 17.57 -44.59 3.40
C HIS A 143 17.14 -44.82 4.84
N VAL A 144 16.41 -45.91 5.07
CA VAL A 144 16.08 -46.37 6.42
C VAL A 144 17.11 -47.41 6.81
N LEU A 145 17.88 -47.12 7.85
CA LEU A 145 18.95 -47.98 8.36
C LEU A 145 18.51 -48.59 9.69
N ASP A 146 18.81 -49.87 9.92
CA ASP A 146 18.63 -50.49 11.23
C ASP A 146 19.72 -49.99 12.20
N GLN A 147 19.38 -49.61 13.43
CA GLN A 147 20.37 -49.15 14.42
C GLN A 147 21.24 -50.31 14.92
N GLY A 148 22.54 -50.25 14.62
CA GLY A 148 23.58 -51.06 15.25
C GLY A 148 24.28 -50.33 16.40
N PRO A 149 25.05 -51.04 17.25
CA PRO A 149 25.77 -50.44 18.39
C PRO A 149 26.85 -49.42 17.99
N GLU A 150 27.26 -49.37 16.72
CA GLU A 150 28.26 -48.42 16.16
C GLU A 150 27.67 -47.40 15.17
N THR A 151 26.39 -47.50 14.81
CA THR A 151 25.78 -46.69 13.72
C THR A 151 24.73 -45.70 14.21
N ARG A 152 24.71 -45.36 15.50
CA ARG A 152 23.76 -44.39 16.04
C ARG A 152 24.04 -43.02 15.41
N VAL A 153 23.20 -42.60 14.48
CA VAL A 153 23.23 -41.23 13.97
C VAL A 153 22.86 -40.33 15.16
N PRO A 154 23.60 -39.25 15.44
CA PRO A 154 23.20 -38.30 16.48
C PRO A 154 21.75 -37.86 16.22
N GLU A 155 20.93 -37.75 17.27
CA GLU A 155 19.55 -37.26 17.14
C GLU A 155 19.56 -35.85 16.52
N GLY A 156 18.82 -35.67 15.42
CA GLY A 156 18.90 -34.46 14.60
C GLY A 156 20.31 -34.21 14.04
N GLY A 157 21.07 -35.26 13.75
CA GLY A 157 22.41 -35.17 13.18
C GLY A 157 22.34 -34.69 11.74
N PHE A 158 23.14 -33.68 11.42
CA PHE A 158 23.15 -33.08 10.10
C PHE A 158 24.59 -32.83 9.65
N ILE A 159 24.88 -33.10 8.38
CA ILE A 159 26.21 -32.90 7.78
C ILE A 159 26.01 -32.17 6.46
N VAL A 160 26.76 -31.09 6.24
CA VAL A 160 26.86 -30.42 4.95
C VAL A 160 28.24 -30.72 4.39
N GLU A 161 28.30 -31.39 3.25
CA GLU A 161 29.54 -31.67 2.55
C GLU A 161 29.65 -30.77 1.33
N ILE A 162 30.67 -29.90 1.34
CA ILE A 162 30.95 -28.99 0.25
C ILE A 162 32.13 -29.51 -0.56
N GLU A 163 31.83 -30.29 -1.60
CA GLU A 163 32.85 -30.74 -2.56
C GLU A 163 33.22 -29.59 -3.52
N GLY A 164 34.38 -28.96 -3.28
CA GLY A 164 35.07 -28.18 -4.31
C GLY A 164 35.30 -26.68 -4.07
N ILE A 165 35.43 -26.20 -2.83
CA ILE A 165 35.76 -24.78 -2.60
C ILE A 165 37.23 -24.57 -2.23
N LEU A 166 37.88 -23.77 -3.08
CA LEU A 166 39.04 -22.86 -2.97
C LEU A 166 40.11 -23.12 -1.90
N PRO A 167 41.42 -22.95 -2.23
CA PRO A 167 42.51 -23.19 -1.30
C PRO A 167 42.33 -22.36 -0.02
N SER A 168 42.47 -23.04 1.11
CA SER A 168 42.24 -22.57 2.49
C SER A 168 43.09 -21.38 2.96
N ASN A 169 43.75 -20.64 2.06
CA ASN A 169 44.94 -19.86 2.41
C ASN A 169 44.96 -18.40 1.92
N GLU A 170 43.85 -17.78 1.53
CA GLU A 170 43.83 -16.32 1.36
C GLU A 170 42.58 -15.70 1.97
N ASP A 171 42.78 -14.56 2.64
CA ASP A 171 41.81 -13.82 3.43
C ASP A 171 40.46 -13.75 2.74
N SER A 172 39.44 -14.27 3.44
CA SER A 172 38.05 -14.34 2.99
C SER A 172 37.49 -13.02 2.45
N SER A 173 38.11 -11.87 2.72
CA SER A 173 37.72 -10.54 2.22
C SER A 173 38.07 -10.24 0.75
N THR A 174 38.99 -10.97 0.11
CA THR A 174 39.46 -10.63 -1.26
C THR A 174 38.72 -11.34 -2.39
N LEU A 175 37.95 -12.39 -2.09
CA LEU A 175 37.19 -13.18 -3.09
C LEU A 175 35.85 -12.54 -3.51
N TYR A 176 35.37 -11.54 -2.78
CA TYR A 176 34.07 -10.91 -3.04
C TYR A 176 34.02 -9.97 -4.26
N ALA A 177 35.15 -9.74 -4.95
CA ALA A 177 35.23 -8.68 -5.96
C ALA A 177 35.82 -9.06 -7.33
N GLY A 178 36.18 -10.32 -7.64
CA GLY A 178 36.89 -10.53 -8.92
C GLY A 178 37.20 -11.95 -9.39
N ALA A 179 36.27 -12.90 -9.37
CA ALA A 179 36.50 -14.21 -9.97
C ALA A 179 35.59 -14.48 -11.18
N ASP A 180 35.98 -13.97 -12.36
CA ASP A 180 35.38 -14.27 -13.68
C ASP A 180 35.63 -15.72 -14.17
N SER A 181 35.97 -16.63 -13.26
CA SER A 181 36.17 -18.04 -13.57
C SER A 181 35.82 -18.89 -12.35
N TYR A 182 34.53 -19.15 -12.15
CA TYR A 182 34.11 -20.19 -11.22
C TYR A 182 34.70 -21.53 -11.71
N PRO A 183 35.57 -22.23 -10.94
CA PRO A 183 35.82 -23.63 -11.22
C PRO A 183 34.46 -24.37 -11.20
N THR A 184 34.36 -25.52 -11.85
CA THR A 184 33.13 -26.33 -11.87
C THR A 184 32.76 -26.76 -10.43
N LEU A 185 32.08 -25.88 -9.69
CA LEU A 185 31.58 -26.15 -8.35
C LEU A 185 30.49 -27.22 -8.49
N LYS A 186 30.64 -28.30 -7.75
CA LYS A 186 29.57 -29.26 -7.57
C LYS A 186 28.54 -28.68 -6.60
N LEU A 187 27.28 -29.06 -6.77
CA LEU A 187 26.25 -28.73 -5.80
C LEU A 187 26.63 -29.34 -4.43
N PRO A 188 26.58 -28.55 -3.34
CA PRO A 188 26.81 -29.08 -2.01
C PRO A 188 25.85 -30.22 -1.69
N LYS A 189 26.37 -31.25 -1.02
CA LYS A 189 25.56 -32.37 -0.52
C LYS A 189 25.20 -32.12 0.92
N VAL A 190 23.99 -32.51 1.25
CA VAL A 190 23.39 -32.26 2.53
C VAL A 190 22.82 -33.56 3.04
N GLY A 191 23.39 -34.09 4.12
CA GLY A 191 22.95 -35.32 4.79
C GLY A 191 22.16 -34.97 6.05
N PHE A 192 20.91 -35.45 6.13
CA PHE A 192 20.07 -35.33 7.30
C PHE A 192 19.80 -36.70 7.91
N GLY A 193 19.95 -36.80 9.23
CA GLY A 193 19.73 -38.00 10.00
C GLY A 193 18.75 -37.78 11.15
N SER A 194 17.77 -38.67 11.27
CA SER A 194 16.81 -38.67 12.38
C SER A 194 16.58 -40.09 12.88
N GLY A 195 16.63 -40.28 14.19
CA GLY A 195 16.38 -41.58 14.82
C GLY A 195 14.90 -41.77 15.14
N SER A 196 14.28 -42.82 14.60
CA SER A 196 12.91 -43.23 14.93
C SER A 196 12.91 -44.40 15.92
N THR A 197 12.09 -44.28 16.97
CA THR A 197 11.84 -45.33 17.96
C THR A 197 10.63 -46.20 17.63
N ILE A 198 9.89 -45.85 16.57
CA ILE A 198 8.71 -46.60 16.12
C ILE A 198 9.20 -47.66 15.12
N ASP A 199 8.96 -48.94 15.43
CA ASP A 199 9.39 -50.12 14.66
C ASP A 199 10.89 -50.46 14.64
N GLY A 200 11.47 -50.60 15.83
CA GLY A 200 12.68 -51.39 16.02
C GLY A 200 13.99 -50.62 15.89
N ASN A 201 14.03 -49.37 16.36
CA ASN A 201 15.24 -48.54 16.39
C ASN A 201 15.83 -48.38 14.98
N LYS A 202 15.22 -47.51 14.16
CA LYS A 202 15.65 -47.26 12.78
C LYS A 202 16.04 -45.80 12.60
N ASP A 203 17.10 -45.55 11.84
CA ASP A 203 17.55 -44.21 11.49
C ASP A 203 17.11 -43.88 10.07
N LEU A 204 16.42 -42.76 9.90
CA LEU A 204 16.15 -42.16 8.60
C LEU A 204 17.34 -41.31 8.20
N VAL A 205 17.91 -41.60 7.04
CA VAL A 205 18.94 -40.78 6.40
C VAL A 205 18.42 -40.24 5.08
N ALA A 206 18.34 -38.92 4.97
CA ALA A 206 18.00 -38.21 3.74
C ALA A 206 19.25 -37.60 3.13
N ASN A 207 19.51 -37.92 1.86
CA ASN A 207 20.58 -37.30 1.08
C ASN A 207 19.98 -36.27 0.14
N CYS A 208 20.38 -35.03 0.33
CA CYS A 208 19.87 -33.88 -0.41
C CYS A 208 20.99 -33.20 -1.20
N THR A 209 20.65 -32.63 -2.35
CA THR A 209 21.52 -31.70 -3.07
C THR A 209 21.03 -30.28 -2.85
N MET A 210 21.92 -29.38 -2.44
CA MET A 210 21.60 -27.99 -2.20
C MET A 210 21.94 -27.14 -3.42
N SER A 211 21.03 -26.25 -3.81
CA SER A 211 21.22 -25.30 -4.90
C SER A 211 20.70 -23.92 -4.55
N ARG A 212 21.27 -22.89 -5.17
CA ARG A 212 20.87 -21.50 -5.04
C ARG A 212 19.71 -21.19 -5.99
N SER A 213 18.66 -20.54 -5.47
CA SER A 213 17.56 -19.98 -6.27
C SER A 213 17.53 -18.46 -6.06
N SER A 214 18.03 -17.72 -7.05
CA SER A 214 18.05 -16.26 -7.06
C SER A 214 16.80 -15.69 -7.72
N VAL A 215 16.13 -14.77 -7.03
CA VAL A 215 14.84 -14.21 -7.45
C VAL A 215 14.79 -12.69 -7.35
N GLU A 216 14.01 -12.11 -8.25
CA GLU A 216 13.53 -10.73 -8.15
C GLU A 216 12.06 -10.77 -7.72
N SER A 217 11.75 -10.08 -6.63
CA SER A 217 10.43 -10.01 -6.02
C SER A 217 9.91 -8.59 -6.07
N ASN A 218 8.74 -8.38 -6.67
CA ASN A 218 8.06 -7.08 -6.61
C ASN A 218 7.17 -7.02 -5.39
N VAL A 219 7.43 -6.03 -4.55
CA VAL A 219 6.74 -5.80 -3.28
C VAL A 219 5.82 -4.60 -3.40
N ILE A 220 4.62 -4.75 -2.87
CA ILE A 220 3.68 -3.65 -2.63
C ILE A 220 3.41 -3.59 -1.14
N CYS A 221 3.53 -2.39 -0.56
CA CYS A 221 3.16 -2.14 0.82
C CYS A 221 2.04 -1.11 0.91
N ASN A 222 1.08 -1.34 1.79
CA ASN A 222 0.10 -0.36 2.26
C ASN A 222 0.50 0.05 3.68
N GLY A 223 1.14 1.22 3.80
CA GLY A 223 1.87 1.59 5.01
C GLY A 223 2.97 0.58 5.31
N MET A 224 2.84 -0.12 6.45
CA MET A 224 3.78 -1.18 6.87
C MET A 224 3.36 -2.60 6.44
N SER A 225 2.16 -2.78 5.87
CA SER A 225 1.68 -4.09 5.46
C SER A 225 2.13 -4.39 4.04
N CYS A 226 3.11 -5.28 3.91
CA CYS A 226 3.79 -5.60 2.67
C CYS A 226 3.45 -7.01 2.15
N SER A 227 3.43 -7.16 0.83
CA SER A 227 3.31 -8.47 0.18
C SER A 227 4.04 -8.50 -1.16
N VAL A 228 4.58 -9.65 -1.51
CA VAL A 228 5.13 -9.90 -2.84
C VAL A 228 3.96 -10.19 -3.78
N VAL A 229 3.81 -9.38 -4.83
CA VAL A 229 2.73 -9.53 -5.83
C VAL A 229 3.13 -10.34 -7.04
N ARG A 230 4.43 -10.36 -7.35
CA ARG A 230 4.99 -11.17 -8.43
C ARG A 230 6.46 -11.45 -8.19
N VAL A 231 6.92 -12.60 -8.66
CA VAL A 231 8.29 -13.08 -8.53
C VAL A 231 8.81 -13.62 -9.85
N ARG A 232 10.10 -13.50 -10.12
CA ARG A 232 10.79 -14.14 -11.25
C ARG A 232 12.20 -14.55 -10.86
N LYS A 233 12.83 -15.40 -11.69
CA LYS A 233 14.28 -15.66 -11.56
C LYS A 233 15.06 -14.36 -11.78
N SER A 234 16.08 -14.11 -10.96
CA SER A 234 16.91 -12.91 -11.09
C SER A 234 17.61 -12.87 -12.45
N ARG A 235 17.71 -11.67 -13.03
CA ARG A 235 18.45 -11.38 -14.25
C ARG A 235 19.82 -10.77 -13.98
N TYR A 236 20.06 -10.28 -12.76
CA TYR A 236 21.31 -9.62 -12.38
C TYR A 236 22.29 -10.62 -11.75
N ASP A 237 21.77 -11.58 -10.99
CA ASP A 237 22.60 -12.60 -10.36
C ASP A 237 22.94 -13.73 -11.33
N SER A 238 24.21 -13.76 -11.77
CA SER A 238 24.76 -14.76 -12.68
C SER A 238 25.63 -15.82 -11.98
N ARG A 239 25.64 -15.83 -10.65
CA ARG A 239 26.45 -16.79 -9.88
C ARG A 239 25.96 -18.24 -10.11
N PRO A 240 26.88 -19.23 -10.05
CA PRO A 240 26.51 -20.63 -10.21
C PRO A 240 25.50 -21.11 -9.16
N LEU A 241 24.68 -22.09 -9.51
CA LEU A 241 23.72 -22.72 -8.59
C LEU A 241 24.37 -23.34 -7.34
N ALA A 242 25.66 -23.66 -7.40
CA ALA A 242 26.41 -24.21 -6.27
C ALA A 242 26.92 -23.14 -5.29
N TYR A 243 26.83 -21.85 -5.65
CA TYR A 243 27.30 -20.76 -4.80
C TYR A 243 26.35 -20.53 -3.62
N THR A 244 26.89 -20.53 -2.40
CA THR A 244 26.16 -20.27 -1.16
C THR A 244 27.02 -19.47 -0.21
N SER A 245 26.43 -18.66 0.69
CA SER A 245 27.17 -18.00 1.76
C SER A 245 27.72 -18.98 2.81
N LEU A 246 27.29 -20.24 2.79
CA LEU A 246 27.98 -21.36 3.48
C LEU A 246 29.26 -21.76 2.71
N ALA A 247 30.06 -20.80 2.26
CA ALA A 247 31.10 -21.04 1.24
C ALA A 247 32.30 -21.84 1.79
N THR A 248 32.49 -21.92 3.10
CA THR A 248 33.57 -22.73 3.68
C THR A 248 33.01 -23.94 4.41
N GLN A 249 33.75 -25.05 4.38
CA GLN A 249 33.40 -26.24 5.15
C GLN A 249 33.27 -25.92 6.64
N SER A 250 34.12 -25.04 7.18
CA SER A 250 34.05 -24.61 8.58
C SER A 250 32.73 -23.90 8.94
N GLN A 251 32.20 -23.06 8.06
CA GLN A 251 30.92 -22.39 8.24
C GLN A 251 29.77 -23.38 8.16
N ALA A 252 29.85 -24.32 7.21
CA ALA A 252 28.88 -25.38 7.03
C ALA A 252 28.81 -26.34 8.23
N ASP A 253 29.97 -26.73 8.77
CA ASP A 253 30.08 -27.56 9.98
C ASP A 253 29.52 -26.85 11.21
N LEU A 254 29.84 -25.55 11.38
CA LEU A 254 29.32 -24.76 12.50
C LEU A 254 27.80 -24.61 12.41
N PHE A 255 27.28 -24.24 11.24
CA PHE A 255 25.85 -24.18 10.97
C PHE A 255 25.16 -25.51 11.33
N ALA A 256 25.68 -26.62 10.80
CA ALA A 256 25.14 -27.95 11.02
C ALA A 256 25.16 -28.37 12.50
N SER A 257 26.23 -28.02 13.22
CA SER A 257 26.39 -28.37 14.64
C SER A 257 25.40 -27.66 15.57
N LYS A 258 24.84 -26.52 15.13
CA LYS A 258 23.99 -25.62 15.94
C LYS A 258 22.51 -25.67 15.56
N TRP A 259 22.18 -25.74 14.28
CA TRP A 259 20.80 -25.59 13.79
C TRP A 259 19.80 -26.53 14.47
N MET A 260 20.06 -27.83 14.47
CA MET A 260 19.11 -28.83 14.97
C MET A 260 18.86 -28.73 16.49
N LYS A 261 19.72 -28.01 17.23
CA LYS A 261 19.58 -27.76 18.68
C LYS A 261 18.98 -26.39 18.99
N SER A 262 18.81 -25.53 17.98
CA SER A 262 18.45 -24.12 18.18
C SER A 262 17.03 -23.91 18.71
N ALA A 263 16.09 -24.81 18.40
CA ALA A 263 14.75 -24.84 18.96
C ALA A 263 14.67 -25.52 20.35
N GLY A 264 15.81 -25.85 20.94
CA GLY A 264 15.93 -26.66 22.15
C GLY A 264 15.95 -28.16 21.89
N SER A 265 16.33 -28.92 22.92
CA SER A 265 16.28 -30.39 22.96
C SER A 265 15.35 -30.79 24.09
N LEU A 266 14.32 -31.61 23.78
CA LEU A 266 13.24 -31.92 24.71
C LEU A 266 13.69 -32.89 25.82
N THR A 267 14.66 -33.77 25.55
CA THR A 267 15.52 -34.52 26.50
C THR A 267 16.55 -35.30 25.67
N GLY A 268 17.62 -35.85 26.27
CA GLY A 268 18.51 -36.75 25.54
C GLY A 268 17.78 -38.04 25.14
N GLY A 269 17.67 -38.34 23.85
CA GLY A 269 16.87 -39.46 23.33
C GLY A 269 15.75 -39.06 22.36
N GLN A 270 15.35 -37.79 22.33
CA GLN A 270 14.10 -37.32 21.68
C GLN A 270 14.35 -36.43 20.47
N SER A 271 13.45 -36.52 19.49
CA SER A 271 13.42 -35.63 18.33
C SER A 271 13.30 -34.16 18.74
N SER A 272 14.00 -33.31 18.01
CA SER A 272 13.94 -31.85 18.12
C SER A 272 12.59 -31.30 17.67
N PRO A 273 12.18 -30.10 18.13
CA PRO A 273 11.01 -29.42 17.59
C PRO A 273 11.06 -29.21 16.07
N THR A 274 12.26 -29.06 15.50
CA THR A 274 12.49 -29.02 14.04
C THR A 274 12.00 -30.30 13.36
N GLU A 275 12.32 -31.47 13.90
CA GLU A 275 11.87 -32.76 13.36
C GLU A 275 10.35 -32.91 13.45
N PHE A 276 9.74 -32.50 14.56
CA PHE A 276 8.28 -32.50 14.68
C PHE A 276 7.59 -31.54 13.71
N PHE A 277 8.21 -30.40 13.40
CA PHE A 277 7.71 -29.49 12.36
C PHE A 277 7.77 -30.12 10.97
N ILE A 278 8.86 -30.85 10.67
CA ILE A 278 8.97 -31.57 9.40
C ILE A 278 7.84 -32.60 9.27
N GLN A 279 7.51 -33.31 10.37
CA GLN A 279 6.40 -34.26 10.39
C GLN A 279 5.03 -33.59 10.24
N ASP A 280 4.77 -32.52 10.99
CA ASP A 280 3.52 -31.77 10.96
C ASP A 280 3.79 -30.28 11.25
N PRO A 281 3.70 -29.39 10.23
CA PRO A 281 3.90 -27.96 10.39
C PRO A 281 2.94 -27.29 11.39
N THR A 282 1.80 -27.92 11.70
CA THR A 282 0.85 -27.37 12.69
C THR A 282 1.27 -27.63 14.13
N LEU A 283 2.30 -28.46 14.36
CA LEU A 283 2.85 -28.83 15.66
C LEU A 283 1.80 -29.30 16.69
N LYS A 284 0.61 -29.73 16.23
CA LYS A 284 -0.50 -30.11 17.11
C LYS A 284 -0.12 -31.24 18.05
N HIS A 285 0.72 -32.15 17.58
CA HIS A 285 1.23 -33.28 18.35
C HIS A 285 2.10 -32.84 19.53
N LEU A 286 2.92 -31.80 19.39
CA LEU A 286 3.74 -31.25 20.47
C LEU A 286 2.91 -30.49 21.52
N MET A 287 1.82 -29.85 21.09
CA MET A 287 0.97 -29.05 21.97
C MET A 287 -0.11 -29.86 22.69
N ALA A 288 -0.25 -31.16 22.38
CA ALA A 288 -1.24 -32.03 23.01
C ALA A 288 -0.79 -32.52 24.41
N PRO A 289 -1.69 -32.54 25.41
CA PRO A 289 -1.35 -33.01 26.75
C PRO A 289 -0.93 -34.50 26.74
N GLY A 290 0.23 -34.79 27.33
CA GLY A 290 0.75 -36.16 27.50
C GLY A 290 1.58 -36.74 26.34
N HIS A 291 1.91 -35.95 25.30
CA HIS A 291 2.56 -36.44 24.07
C HIS A 291 4.06 -36.11 23.93
N LEU A 292 4.75 -35.65 24.97
CA LEU A 292 6.23 -35.53 24.98
C LEU A 292 6.95 -36.88 25.03
N GLN A 293 6.33 -37.95 24.53
CA GLN A 293 6.79 -39.33 24.70
C GLN A 293 6.80 -40.03 23.34
N GLY A 294 7.79 -39.71 22.52
CA GLY A 294 8.01 -40.30 21.20
C GLY A 294 9.02 -39.52 20.37
N ASN A 295 9.52 -40.16 19.31
CA ASN A 295 10.33 -39.50 18.28
C ASN A 295 9.44 -39.15 17.09
N ALA A 296 9.85 -38.16 16.29
CA ALA A 296 9.15 -37.81 15.07
C ALA A 296 9.23 -38.96 14.06
N ASP A 297 8.11 -39.32 13.45
CA ASP A 297 8.08 -40.32 12.38
C ASP A 297 8.18 -39.63 11.03
N LEU A 298 9.41 -39.58 10.52
CA LEU A 298 9.72 -38.96 9.23
C LEU A 298 9.67 -39.97 8.07
N ALA A 299 9.60 -41.27 8.35
CA ALA A 299 9.63 -42.31 7.32
C ALA A 299 8.36 -42.35 6.46
N GLY A 300 7.23 -41.84 7.00
CA GLY A 300 5.96 -41.77 6.29
C GLY A 300 5.78 -40.57 5.34
N ILE A 301 6.73 -39.63 5.32
CA ILE A 301 6.62 -38.38 4.54
C ILE A 301 7.09 -38.61 3.09
N GLN A 302 6.45 -37.98 2.11
CA GLN A 302 6.93 -38.06 0.73
C GLN A 302 8.24 -37.25 0.56
N PRO A 303 9.21 -37.74 -0.25
CA PRO A 303 10.49 -37.03 -0.44
C PRO A 303 10.34 -35.58 -0.91
N GLN A 304 9.34 -35.29 -1.74
CA GLN A 304 9.06 -33.93 -2.23
C GLN A 304 8.52 -33.02 -1.12
N GLU A 305 7.59 -33.51 -0.29
CA GLU A 305 7.05 -32.76 0.85
C GLU A 305 8.13 -32.47 1.89
N PHE A 306 8.95 -33.48 2.20
CA PHE A 306 10.11 -33.31 3.06
C PHE A 306 11.09 -32.27 2.49
N SER A 307 11.42 -32.34 1.19
CA SER A 307 12.34 -31.39 0.53
C SER A 307 11.84 -29.94 0.67
N GLN A 308 10.53 -29.72 0.53
CA GLN A 308 9.92 -28.40 0.68
C GLN A 308 10.00 -27.88 2.11
N VAL A 309 9.56 -28.68 3.10
CA VAL A 309 9.59 -28.27 4.51
C VAL A 309 11.02 -28.15 5.03
N PHE A 310 11.91 -29.04 4.59
CA PHE A 310 13.33 -29.00 4.93
C PHE A 310 14.00 -27.75 4.36
N SER A 311 13.72 -27.40 3.10
CA SER A 311 14.19 -26.14 2.50
C SER A 311 13.67 -24.92 3.24
N LEU A 312 12.38 -24.91 3.61
CA LEU A 312 11.77 -23.83 4.40
C LEU A 312 12.51 -23.61 5.73
N LEU A 313 12.69 -24.67 6.52
CA LEU A 313 13.35 -24.57 7.83
C LEU A 313 14.84 -24.27 7.72
N PHE A 314 15.52 -24.85 6.73
CA PHE A 314 16.94 -24.57 6.45
C PHE A 314 17.15 -23.10 6.16
N ASN A 315 16.35 -22.52 5.25
CA ASN A 315 16.42 -21.10 4.93
C ASN A 315 16.01 -20.21 6.12
N THR A 316 15.05 -20.66 6.94
CA THR A 316 14.64 -19.93 8.15
C THR A 316 15.81 -19.75 9.11
N TYR A 317 16.49 -20.85 9.45
CA TYR A 317 17.66 -20.76 10.33
C TYR A 317 18.84 -20.05 9.66
N TRP A 318 19.07 -20.31 8.38
CA TRP A 318 20.13 -19.67 7.60
C TRP A 318 19.98 -18.16 7.53
N GLN A 319 18.79 -17.63 7.25
CA GLN A 319 18.54 -16.19 7.25
C GLN A 319 18.76 -15.57 8.65
N CYS A 320 18.24 -16.22 9.71
CA CYS A 320 18.53 -15.80 11.08
C CYS A 320 20.04 -15.85 11.40
N TRP A 321 20.75 -16.85 10.89
CA TRP A 321 22.19 -17.04 11.11
C TRP A 321 23.07 -16.07 10.33
N LEU A 322 22.58 -15.52 9.21
CA LEU A 322 23.26 -14.42 8.55
C LEU A 322 23.20 -13.15 9.41
N MET A 323 22.05 -12.85 10.04
CA MET A 323 21.73 -11.48 10.47
C MET A 323 20.81 -11.38 11.71
N PRO A 324 21.15 -12.04 12.84
CA PRO A 324 20.20 -12.19 13.95
C PRO A 324 19.82 -10.86 14.61
N TYR A 325 20.72 -9.87 14.67
CA TYR A 325 20.42 -8.58 15.32
C TYR A 325 19.34 -7.77 14.61
N TRP A 326 19.16 -7.97 13.30
CA TRP A 326 18.37 -7.10 12.44
C TRP A 326 17.01 -7.69 12.05
N GLN A 327 16.81 -8.97 12.37
CA GLN A 327 15.60 -9.69 12.02
C GLN A 327 14.36 -9.21 12.80
N THR A 328 14.56 -8.58 13.95
CA THR A 328 13.44 -8.11 14.80
C THR A 328 12.81 -6.80 14.33
N GLY A 329 13.20 -6.28 13.17
CA GLY A 329 12.54 -5.13 12.52
C GLY A 329 12.85 -3.76 13.12
N ASN A 330 13.62 -3.68 14.22
CA ASN A 330 14.03 -2.40 14.82
C ASN A 330 15.24 -1.77 14.08
N LEU A 331 15.11 -1.68 12.75
CA LEU A 331 16.11 -1.09 11.88
C LEU A 331 16.02 0.45 11.96
N PRO A 332 17.15 1.15 12.11
CA PRO A 332 17.16 2.60 11.94
C PRO A 332 16.75 2.98 10.52
N SER A 333 16.27 4.22 10.34
CA SER A 333 15.82 4.72 9.03
C SER A 333 16.92 4.81 7.98
N ASN A 334 18.19 4.83 8.42
CA ASN A 334 19.35 4.79 7.55
C ASN A 334 20.27 3.64 7.96
N ILE A 335 20.13 2.50 7.29
CA ILE A 335 20.93 1.30 7.55
C ILE A 335 22.23 1.26 6.75
N THR A 336 22.47 2.20 5.82
CA THR A 336 23.74 2.25 5.09
C THR A 336 24.90 2.67 5.99
N GLN A 337 24.62 3.30 7.14
CA GLN A 337 25.62 3.64 8.14
C GLN A 337 26.34 2.41 8.71
N PHE A 338 25.71 1.23 8.64
CA PHE A 338 26.28 -0.03 9.11
C PHE A 338 27.03 -0.80 8.02
N ASN A 339 27.08 -0.29 6.77
CA ASN A 339 27.99 -0.81 5.75
C ASN A 339 29.46 -0.46 6.09
N GLU A 340 29.68 0.58 6.91
CA GLU A 340 31.00 1.00 7.39
C GLU A 340 31.19 0.54 8.84
N GLU A 341 31.95 -0.54 9.05
CA GLU A 341 32.63 -1.04 10.28
C GLU A 341 32.18 -0.49 11.66
N SER A 342 30.88 -0.36 11.92
CA SER A 342 30.37 0.25 13.15
C SER A 342 29.83 -0.80 14.10
N PHE A 343 30.72 -1.67 14.57
CA PHE A 343 30.65 -2.20 15.93
C PHE A 343 32.03 -2.00 16.58
N GLN A 344 32.12 -1.04 17.50
CA GLN A 344 33.28 -0.90 18.39
C GLN A 344 33.29 -2.10 19.35
N GLY A 345 33.99 -3.16 18.95
CA GLY A 345 34.18 -4.41 19.66
C GLY A 345 34.79 -5.45 18.72
N ASN A 346 35.46 -6.48 19.23
CA ASN A 346 36.18 -7.49 18.44
C ASN A 346 35.29 -8.36 17.49
N PHE A 347 34.05 -7.96 17.20
CA PHE A 347 33.11 -8.63 16.29
C PHE A 347 32.46 -7.56 15.38
N ALA A 348 33.11 -7.25 14.26
CA ALA A 348 32.50 -6.46 13.19
C ALA A 348 31.91 -7.43 12.15
N VAL A 349 30.58 -7.46 12.03
CA VAL A 349 29.90 -8.24 11.00
C VAL A 349 29.59 -7.30 9.84
N PRO A 350 30.18 -7.47 8.64
CA PRO A 350 29.81 -6.66 7.51
C PRO A 350 28.37 -7.02 7.12
N MET A 351 27.43 -6.15 7.45
CA MET A 351 26.05 -6.25 6.98
C MET A 351 26.04 -5.83 5.50
N VAL A 352 25.56 -6.72 4.62
CA VAL A 352 25.36 -6.34 3.22
C VAL A 352 23.94 -5.80 3.08
N VAL A 353 23.84 -4.50 2.82
CA VAL A 353 22.58 -3.82 2.55
C VAL A 353 22.50 -3.49 1.07
N ASN A 354 21.37 -3.81 0.45
CA ASN A 354 21.05 -3.37 -0.90
C ASN A 354 20.09 -2.18 -0.86
N SER A 355 20.17 -1.31 -1.87
CA SER A 355 19.26 -0.17 -2.02
C SER A 355 18.52 -0.27 -3.34
N THR A 356 17.21 -0.04 -3.30
CA THR A 356 16.37 0.01 -4.51
C THR A 356 15.47 1.23 -4.50
N GLY A 357 15.18 1.72 -5.70
CA GLY A 357 14.25 2.82 -5.89
C GLY A 357 12.82 2.39 -5.61
N ALA A 358 12.11 3.14 -4.79
CA ALA A 358 10.71 2.90 -4.44
C ALA A 358 9.83 4.09 -4.82
N ASN A 359 8.65 3.79 -5.37
CA ASN A 359 7.61 4.78 -5.59
C ASN A 359 6.66 4.79 -4.40
N PHE A 360 6.53 5.94 -3.74
CA PHE A 360 5.59 6.20 -2.66
C PHE A 360 4.40 6.99 -3.19
N THR A 361 3.18 6.55 -2.86
CA THR A 361 1.94 7.26 -3.19
C THR A 361 1.26 7.68 -1.89
N PHE A 362 1.16 8.98 -1.66
CA PHE A 362 0.43 9.57 -0.55
C PHE A 362 -0.96 9.95 -0.98
N SER A 363 -1.97 9.42 -0.29
CA SER A 363 -3.38 9.72 -0.56
C SER A 363 -3.89 10.70 0.49
N ALA A 364 -4.21 11.93 0.07
CA ALA A 364 -4.82 12.93 0.94
C ALA A 364 -6.22 13.27 0.46
N GLU A 365 -7.15 13.41 1.42
CA GLU A 365 -8.48 13.96 1.14
C GLU A 365 -8.37 15.46 0.89
N VAL A 366 -8.81 15.91 -0.28
CA VAL A 366 -8.79 17.32 -0.69
C VAL A 366 -10.17 17.75 -1.16
N TYR A 367 -10.47 19.03 -1.01
CA TYR A 367 -11.68 19.61 -1.60
C TYR A 367 -11.41 19.95 -3.08
N VAL A 368 -12.15 19.29 -3.97
CA VAL A 368 -12.09 19.49 -5.42
C VAL A 368 -13.29 20.32 -5.86
N CYS A 369 -13.04 21.28 -6.76
CA CYS A 369 -14.10 22.12 -7.31
C CYS A 369 -14.91 21.37 -8.39
N ASP A 370 -16.23 21.28 -8.24
CA ASP A 370 -17.12 20.74 -9.27
C ASP A 370 -17.25 21.75 -10.42
N LYS A 371 -16.74 21.37 -11.59
CA LYS A 371 -16.70 22.23 -12.78
C LYS A 371 -18.10 22.66 -13.25
N TYR A 372 -19.12 21.81 -13.08
CA TYR A 372 -20.49 22.09 -13.53
C TYR A 372 -21.19 23.06 -12.59
N TRP A 373 -21.06 22.87 -11.27
CA TRP A 373 -21.61 23.79 -10.28
C TRP A 373 -20.90 25.14 -10.31
N ALA A 374 -19.56 25.15 -10.45
CA ALA A 374 -18.80 26.37 -10.63
C ALA A 374 -19.22 27.14 -11.89
N SER A 375 -19.38 26.45 -13.02
CA SER A 375 -19.85 27.07 -14.27
C SER A 375 -21.26 27.64 -14.10
N THR A 376 -22.17 26.89 -13.47
CA THR A 376 -23.54 27.31 -13.24
C THR A 376 -23.60 28.56 -12.34
N LEU A 377 -22.79 28.59 -11.28
CA LEU A 377 -22.66 29.75 -10.40
C LEU A 377 -22.18 30.98 -11.16
N ILE A 378 -21.12 30.85 -11.97
CA ILE A 378 -20.56 31.95 -12.77
C ILE A 378 -21.61 32.49 -13.75
N VAL A 379 -22.35 31.62 -14.44
CA VAL A 379 -23.39 32.02 -15.40
C VAL A 379 -24.53 32.75 -14.71
N VAL A 380 -25.05 32.20 -13.62
CA VAL A 380 -26.14 32.81 -12.83
C VAL A 380 -25.71 34.18 -12.30
N SER A 381 -24.53 34.27 -11.69
CA SER A 381 -23.99 35.52 -11.16
C SER A 381 -23.82 36.57 -12.26
N SER A 382 -23.31 36.19 -13.43
CA SER A 382 -23.13 37.10 -14.57
C SER A 382 -24.48 37.66 -15.05
N ILE A 383 -25.51 36.81 -15.17
CA ILE A 383 -26.86 37.25 -15.57
C ILE A 383 -27.43 38.23 -14.55
N LEU A 384 -27.31 37.91 -13.26
CA LEU A 384 -27.82 38.78 -12.19
C LEU A 384 -27.09 40.14 -12.19
N VAL A 385 -25.77 40.16 -12.39
CA VAL A 385 -24.99 41.41 -12.53
C VAL A 385 -25.43 42.21 -13.76
N CYS A 386 -25.66 41.58 -14.91
CA CYS A 386 -26.18 42.28 -16.09
C CYS A 386 -27.58 42.86 -15.84
N CYS A 387 -28.45 42.13 -15.14
CA CYS A 387 -29.78 42.62 -14.78
C CYS A 387 -29.72 43.80 -13.80
N THR A 388 -28.83 43.78 -12.81
CA THR A 388 -28.67 44.89 -11.87
C THR A 388 -28.09 46.13 -12.56
N LEU A 389 -27.10 45.96 -13.44
CA LEU A 389 -26.57 47.06 -14.26
C LEU A 389 -27.63 47.65 -15.18
N GLY A 390 -28.43 46.81 -15.85
CA GLY A 390 -29.54 47.25 -16.68
C GLY A 390 -30.59 48.03 -15.87
N GLY A 391 -30.94 47.54 -14.68
CA GLY A 391 -31.83 48.24 -13.75
C GLY A 391 -31.28 49.60 -13.32
N ALA A 392 -30.00 49.66 -12.94
CA ALA A 392 -29.35 50.91 -12.53
C ALA A 392 -29.25 51.93 -13.68
N LEU A 393 -28.98 51.47 -14.92
CA LEU A 393 -28.97 52.32 -16.11
C LEU A 393 -30.36 52.88 -16.42
N LEU A 394 -31.39 52.06 -16.30
CA LEU A 394 -32.78 52.49 -16.46
C LEU A 394 -33.15 53.51 -15.38
N ASP A 395 -32.84 53.22 -14.11
CA ASP A 395 -33.07 54.12 -12.99
C ASP A 395 -32.36 55.47 -13.17
N TYR A 396 -31.12 55.46 -13.66
CA TYR A 396 -30.35 56.67 -13.96
C TYR A 396 -30.98 57.48 -15.11
N ARG A 397 -31.53 56.81 -16.12
CA ARG A 397 -32.20 57.45 -17.27
C ARG A 397 -33.61 57.92 -16.95
N THR A 398 -34.29 57.30 -15.99
CA THR A 398 -35.66 57.68 -15.61
C THR A 398 -35.65 58.76 -14.54
N SER A 399 -36.09 59.98 -14.88
CA SER A 399 -36.31 61.06 -13.92
C SER A 399 -37.62 60.94 -13.12
N SER A 400 -38.32 59.80 -13.22
CA SER A 400 -39.58 59.58 -12.50
C SER A 400 -39.34 59.16 -11.06
N PRO A 401 -39.94 59.83 -10.06
CA PRO A 401 -39.87 59.36 -8.69
C PRO A 401 -40.60 58.00 -8.57
N LYS A 402 -39.97 57.03 -7.87
CA LYS A 402 -40.47 55.65 -7.66
C LYS A 402 -41.66 55.57 -6.68
N ILE A 403 -42.56 56.54 -6.74
CA ILE A 403 -43.82 56.59 -5.94
C ILE A 403 -44.97 55.90 -6.66
N PHE A 404 -44.86 55.67 -7.96
CA PHE A 404 -45.87 55.00 -8.75
C PHE A 404 -45.45 53.57 -9.02
N GLY A 405 -46.27 52.60 -8.58
CA GLY A 405 -46.15 51.21 -8.99
C GLY A 405 -46.47 51.06 -10.49
N TYR A 406 -47.46 50.25 -10.83
CA TYR A 406 -47.92 50.18 -12.22
C TYR A 406 -48.67 51.46 -12.61
N VAL A 407 -48.04 52.38 -13.35
CA VAL A 407 -48.65 53.66 -13.78
C VAL A 407 -50.03 53.46 -14.45
N SER A 408 -50.24 52.33 -15.12
CA SER A 408 -51.55 51.97 -15.70
C SER A 408 -52.67 51.77 -14.68
N SER A 409 -52.39 51.42 -13.42
CA SER A 409 -53.42 51.30 -12.38
C SER A 409 -53.94 52.66 -11.93
N LEU A 410 -53.13 53.73 -12.04
CA LEU A 410 -53.52 55.11 -11.72
C LEU A 410 -54.48 55.71 -12.75
N THR A 411 -54.71 55.01 -13.87
CA THR A 411 -55.72 55.37 -14.87
C THR A 411 -57.08 54.76 -14.57
N ARG A 412 -57.16 53.83 -13.61
CA ARG A 412 -58.41 53.15 -13.25
C ARG A 412 -59.23 54.09 -12.39
N ASP A 413 -60.47 54.34 -12.80
CA ASP A 413 -61.43 55.21 -12.12
C ASP A 413 -60.94 56.66 -11.89
N ASN A 414 -59.95 57.08 -12.69
CA ASN A 414 -59.45 58.44 -12.67
C ASN A 414 -60.33 59.35 -13.57
N PRO A 415 -61.03 60.34 -13.00
CA PRO A 415 -61.94 61.21 -13.74
C PRO A 415 -61.22 62.13 -14.74
N TYR A 416 -59.90 62.32 -14.58
CA TYR A 416 -59.08 63.17 -15.44
C TYR A 416 -58.39 62.41 -16.58
N PHE A 417 -58.62 61.10 -16.69
CA PHE A 417 -57.99 60.23 -17.67
C PHE A 417 -59.04 59.55 -18.55
N ASP A 418 -58.85 59.59 -19.88
CA ASP A 418 -59.76 58.91 -20.79
C ASP A 418 -59.57 57.41 -20.71
N GLN A 419 -60.60 56.70 -20.23
CA GLN A 419 -60.50 55.27 -20.01
C GLN A 419 -60.50 54.52 -21.35
N PRO A 420 -59.60 53.53 -21.52
CA PRO A 420 -59.56 52.71 -22.72
C PRO A 420 -60.82 51.84 -22.86
N THR A 421 -61.23 51.57 -24.09
CA THR A 421 -62.36 50.69 -24.41
C THR A 421 -62.18 49.30 -23.79
N GLY A 422 -63.17 48.86 -23.00
CA GLY A 422 -63.14 47.60 -22.23
C GLY A 422 -63.33 47.77 -20.72
N GLY A 423 -63.20 48.99 -20.18
CA GLY A 423 -63.65 49.33 -18.82
C GLY A 423 -62.90 48.63 -17.68
N SER A 424 -63.62 48.25 -16.62
CA SER A 424 -63.10 47.71 -15.35
C SER A 424 -62.69 46.23 -15.39
N THR A 425 -63.04 45.50 -16.46
CA THR A 425 -62.75 44.06 -16.63
C THR A 425 -61.38 43.80 -17.26
N LEU A 426 -60.68 44.86 -17.68
CA LEU A 426 -59.41 44.75 -18.38
C LEU A 426 -58.28 44.42 -17.40
N ASP A 427 -57.62 43.28 -17.63
CA ASP A 427 -56.44 42.85 -16.88
C ASP A 427 -55.31 43.89 -16.95
N GLY A 428 -54.51 44.00 -15.88
CA GLY A 428 -53.50 45.03 -15.71
C GLY A 428 -52.49 45.09 -16.87
N LEU A 429 -51.95 43.94 -17.28
CA LEU A 429 -50.98 43.85 -18.38
C LEU A 429 -51.60 44.22 -19.74
N LYS A 430 -52.85 43.82 -19.98
CA LYS A 430 -53.58 44.22 -21.20
C LYS A 430 -53.82 45.72 -21.20
N ARG A 431 -54.14 46.31 -20.05
CA ARG A 431 -54.39 47.75 -19.91
C ARG A 431 -53.12 48.56 -20.12
N SER A 432 -51.99 48.14 -19.56
CA SER A 432 -50.69 48.78 -19.81
C SER A 432 -50.29 48.73 -21.28
N ARG A 433 -50.61 47.64 -22.00
CA ARG A 433 -50.35 47.54 -23.44
C ARG A 433 -51.21 48.49 -24.28
N ILE A 434 -52.50 48.63 -23.96
CA ILE A 434 -53.39 49.57 -24.67
C ILE A 434 -52.94 51.02 -24.43
N LEU A 435 -52.50 51.34 -23.21
CA LEU A 435 -52.08 52.67 -22.82
C LEU A 435 -50.59 52.94 -23.06
N ARG A 436 -49.88 52.06 -23.80
CA ARG A 436 -48.43 52.11 -23.98
C ARG A 436 -47.92 53.44 -24.52
N ASP A 437 -48.64 54.03 -25.47
CA ASP A 437 -48.22 55.25 -26.18
C ASP A 437 -48.92 56.51 -25.65
N VAL A 438 -49.68 56.40 -24.55
CA VAL A 438 -50.36 57.54 -23.94
C VAL A 438 -49.37 58.32 -23.09
N LYS A 439 -49.11 59.57 -23.47
CA LYS A 439 -48.31 60.49 -22.67
C LYS A 439 -49.14 61.02 -21.51
N VAL A 440 -48.57 60.93 -20.32
CA VAL A 440 -49.23 61.25 -19.05
C VAL A 440 -48.42 62.27 -18.28
N ARG A 441 -49.08 63.10 -17.47
CA ARG A 441 -48.41 63.99 -16.54
C ARG A 441 -49.15 64.04 -15.22
N ILE A 442 -48.40 64.33 -14.16
CA ILE A 442 -48.97 64.73 -12.89
C ILE A 442 -49.00 66.25 -12.88
N GLN A 443 -50.16 66.80 -12.55
CA GLN A 443 -50.35 68.23 -12.46
C GLN A 443 -51.31 68.56 -11.32
N ASP A 444 -51.16 69.77 -10.80
CA ASP A 444 -52.09 70.34 -9.84
C ASP A 444 -53.42 70.66 -10.53
N VAL A 445 -54.51 70.26 -9.89
CA VAL A 445 -55.88 70.53 -10.31
C VAL A 445 -56.61 71.20 -9.15
N ALA A 446 -57.35 72.26 -9.45
CA ALA A 446 -58.16 72.95 -8.46
C ALA A 446 -59.32 72.06 -7.99
N GLY A 447 -59.49 71.92 -6.68
CA GLY A 447 -60.67 71.32 -6.06
C GLY A 447 -61.91 72.20 -6.21
N ASP A 448 -63.07 71.70 -5.78
CA ASP A 448 -64.31 72.48 -5.74
C ASP A 448 -64.33 73.53 -4.60
N GLU A 449 -63.37 73.45 -3.66
CA GLU A 449 -63.11 74.48 -2.64
C GLU A 449 -61.91 75.36 -3.06
N GLU A 450 -62.06 76.68 -2.97
CA GLU A 450 -61.11 77.69 -3.50
C GLU A 450 -59.67 77.60 -2.96
N GLU A 451 -59.43 76.84 -1.86
CA GLU A 451 -58.11 76.68 -1.24
C GLU A 451 -57.48 75.28 -1.41
N ALA A 452 -58.19 74.30 -1.97
CA ALA A 452 -57.68 72.93 -2.09
C ALA A 452 -57.05 72.66 -3.47
N VAL A 453 -55.71 72.61 -3.51
CA VAL A 453 -54.96 72.13 -4.68
C VAL A 453 -54.76 70.61 -4.55
N HIS A 454 -55.28 69.83 -5.49
CA HIS A 454 -55.10 68.39 -5.54
C HIS A 454 -54.15 67.98 -6.66
N ILE A 455 -53.29 67.02 -6.39
CA ILE A 455 -52.39 66.44 -7.41
C ILE A 455 -53.18 65.38 -8.18
N ALA A 456 -53.33 65.55 -9.49
CA ALA A 456 -54.03 64.59 -10.35
C ALA A 456 -53.13 64.04 -11.46
N PHE A 457 -53.39 62.79 -11.84
CA PHE A 457 -52.75 62.12 -12.97
C PHE A 457 -53.58 62.35 -14.24
N THR A 458 -53.01 62.92 -15.30
CA THR A 458 -53.74 63.43 -16.47
C THR A 458 -53.04 63.06 -17.78
N THR A 459 -53.76 63.12 -18.91
CA THR A 459 -53.19 62.93 -20.26
C THR A 459 -52.59 64.23 -20.80
N VAL A 460 -51.42 64.14 -21.44
CA VAL A 460 -50.75 65.29 -22.05
C VAL A 460 -51.56 65.75 -23.28
N GLY A 461 -52.03 67.01 -23.27
CA GLY A 461 -52.76 67.61 -24.39
C GLY A 461 -54.26 67.81 -24.17
N ARG A 462 -54.83 67.36 -23.04
CA ARG A 462 -56.22 67.66 -22.68
C ARG A 462 -56.32 69.10 -22.16
N PRO A 463 -57.16 69.99 -22.74
CA PRO A 463 -57.31 71.35 -22.26
C PRO A 463 -57.93 71.35 -20.85
N ASN A 464 -57.26 72.02 -19.92
CA ASN A 464 -57.71 72.19 -18.54
C ASN A 464 -59.07 72.90 -18.54
N ARG A 465 -60.14 72.22 -18.08
CA ARG A 465 -61.41 72.92 -17.80
C ARG A 465 -61.32 73.83 -16.56
N ARG A 466 -60.30 73.66 -15.70
CA ARG A 466 -60.01 74.48 -14.50
C ARG A 466 -58.54 74.35 -14.07
N GLY A 467 -57.61 74.95 -14.80
CA GLY A 467 -56.16 74.86 -14.51
C GLY A 467 -55.57 76.17 -14.00
N VAL A 468 -54.86 76.13 -12.87
CA VAL A 468 -53.91 77.17 -12.49
C VAL A 468 -52.62 76.94 -13.31
N PRO A 469 -51.96 77.98 -13.86
CA PRO A 469 -50.71 77.81 -14.60
C PRO A 469 -49.57 77.38 -13.65
N GLY A 470 -49.39 76.08 -13.49
CA GLY A 470 -48.33 75.47 -12.68
C GLY A 470 -47.28 74.75 -13.53
N ILE A 471 -46.03 74.80 -13.05
CA ILE A 471 -44.81 74.30 -13.70
C ILE A 471 -44.97 72.81 -13.99
N GLY A 472 -45.13 72.48 -15.26
CA GLY A 472 -45.25 71.12 -15.71
C GLY A 472 -43.89 70.42 -15.76
N LEU A 473 -43.67 69.44 -14.89
CA LEU A 473 -42.64 68.42 -15.11
C LEU A 473 -43.06 67.58 -16.33
N TYR A 474 -42.21 67.53 -17.34
CA TYR A 474 -42.40 66.71 -18.53
C TYR A 474 -41.72 65.36 -18.28
N GLN A 475 -42.46 64.26 -18.41
CA GLN A 475 -41.90 62.92 -18.57
C GLN A 475 -42.05 62.51 -20.04
N GLY A 476 -40.92 62.13 -20.65
CA GLY A 476 -40.84 61.57 -22.00
C GLY A 476 -41.00 60.07 -22.00
#